data_AF-A0A820ZIQ7-F1
#
_entry.id   AF-A0A820ZIQ7-F1
#
_cell.length_a   1.000
_cell.length_b   1.000
_cell.length_c   1.000
_cell.angle_alpha   90.00
_cell.angle_beta   90.00
_cell.angle_gamma   90.00
#
_symmetry.space_group_name_H-M   'P 1'
#
loop_
_entity.id
_entity.type
_entity.pdbx_description
1 polymer ?
#
loop_
_entity_poly.entity_id
_entity_poly.type
_entity_poly.pdbx_seq_one_letter_code
_entity_poly.pdbx_strand_id
1 'polypeptide(L)'
;MANNSEHAQQSYLGRQTISMPTFAIEETSEFNRLRNTSINMPRRLSTASQRTIPYGAEYRSQERVPPSGADLKQRFFLSPGENHDGSIRDRRFSIISEGNYSLDDDDNGRLTLIHVDPRGRKHYQRHRQILRIVEPIIVALILLPVLVLFWECGWNVVWILLNTVNTRSLTREIHTISEDDFTHYPIHILLIPYAIVQILLLVLYLGQDLLYRFLKRRNCFIRLILLKVHILLLASIYIVQWVVIWTVWDQYTPHEWYFELVLSLTSLLGLIVLIGHLSDLVCAPFLVSYDSIEYCIQFGCPLLTRQMSSWKINLINYFLYEVIISNIAIVTWRGFYHFLDECLYPDDSDKSAWICLLMGYVLYFPLMYFQNYLEYLNLKFEFWTFISINFPQLYRNVRHLLAFVSCVFLWRGIWLLYDSYIAIFESEFLTYLLLYLVAFLFLALIQTSSSVNGPLSNMEDENHFFPLYPNCYVSTVVQNFSHKKCFN
;
A
#
# COMPACT_ATOMS: atom_id res chain seq x y z
N MET A 1 40.38 39.90 -31.42
CA MET A 1 40.41 38.45 -31.71
C MET A 1 39.61 37.75 -30.60
N ALA A 2 38.28 37.78 -30.49
CA ALA A 2 37.17 37.95 -31.43
C ALA A 2 37.17 36.91 -32.56
N ASN A 3 36.75 35.68 -32.22
CA ASN A 3 35.93 34.75 -33.02
C ASN A 3 35.98 33.37 -32.38
N ASN A 4 34.87 32.93 -31.77
CA ASN A 4 34.42 31.53 -31.67
C ASN A 4 33.14 31.44 -30.82
N SER A 5 32.10 32.21 -31.19
CA SER A 5 30.80 32.22 -30.50
C SER A 5 29.62 32.23 -31.47
N GLU A 6 29.71 31.53 -32.61
CA GLU A 6 28.64 31.52 -33.63
C GLU A 6 28.16 30.13 -34.07
N HIS A 7 28.60 29.03 -33.44
CA HIS A 7 28.13 27.68 -33.81
C HIS A 7 27.03 27.07 -32.92
N ALA A 8 26.46 27.82 -31.97
CA ALA A 8 25.43 27.33 -31.05
C ALA A 8 24.00 27.85 -31.34
N GLN A 9 23.76 28.52 -32.48
CA GLN A 9 22.49 29.23 -32.74
C GLN A 9 21.70 28.80 -33.99
N GLN A 10 22.00 27.65 -34.61
CA GLN A 10 21.36 27.24 -35.88
C GLN A 10 20.60 25.90 -35.87
N SER A 11 20.12 25.42 -34.71
CA SER A 11 19.23 24.24 -34.65
C SER A 11 17.82 24.52 -34.10
N TYR A 12 17.48 25.79 -33.89
CA TYR A 12 16.13 26.23 -33.47
C TYR A 12 15.46 27.04 -34.58
N LEU A 13 14.98 26.41 -35.64
CA LEU A 13 14.00 26.97 -36.59
C LEU A 13 13.52 25.85 -37.53
N GLY A 14 12.51 25.11 -37.10
CA GLY A 14 12.03 23.96 -37.89
C GLY A 14 10.83 23.22 -37.33
N ARG A 15 9.79 23.91 -36.83
CA ARG A 15 8.45 23.31 -36.75
C ARG A 15 7.41 24.25 -37.32
N GLN A 16 7.06 23.93 -38.57
CA GLN A 16 5.97 24.52 -39.31
C GLN A 16 4.63 24.22 -38.62
N THR A 17 3.78 25.24 -38.64
CA THR A 17 2.36 25.25 -38.33
C THR A 17 1.61 24.16 -39.09
N ILE A 18 1.05 23.18 -38.37
CA ILE A 18 -0.01 22.30 -38.88
C ILE A 18 -1.32 22.79 -38.28
N SER A 19 -2.19 23.24 -39.18
CA SER A 19 -3.56 23.68 -38.95
C SER A 19 -4.44 22.57 -38.37
N MET A 20 -5.20 22.90 -37.33
CA MET A 20 -6.28 22.07 -36.78
C MET A 20 -7.42 21.86 -37.81
N PRO A 21 -8.03 20.67 -37.89
CA PRO A 21 -9.30 20.49 -38.58
C PRO A 21 -10.47 20.94 -37.69
N THR A 22 -11.20 21.91 -38.21
CA THR A 22 -12.47 22.42 -37.69
C THR A 22 -13.54 21.32 -37.77
N PHE A 23 -14.04 20.83 -36.63
CA PHE A 23 -15.25 20.01 -36.61
C PHE A 23 -16.48 20.91 -36.50
N ALA A 24 -17.26 20.90 -37.57
CA ALA A 24 -18.53 21.57 -37.69
C ALA A 24 -19.59 20.92 -36.77
N ILE A 25 -20.37 21.78 -36.14
CA ILE A 25 -21.59 21.46 -35.40
C ILE A 25 -22.67 21.20 -36.45
N GLU A 26 -23.23 19.98 -36.47
CA GLU A 26 -24.42 19.68 -37.26
C GLU A 26 -25.58 19.40 -36.30
N GLU A 27 -26.38 20.44 -36.09
CA GLU A 27 -27.71 20.35 -35.48
C GLU A 27 -28.63 19.56 -36.40
N THR A 28 -29.20 18.46 -35.91
CA THR A 28 -30.43 17.91 -36.48
C THR A 28 -31.47 17.73 -35.38
N SER A 29 -32.31 18.75 -35.27
CA SER A 29 -33.64 18.65 -34.70
C SER A 29 -34.53 17.89 -35.67
N GLU A 30 -35.01 16.69 -35.32
CA GLU A 30 -36.32 16.26 -35.76
C GLU A 30 -36.96 15.23 -34.82
N PHE A 31 -38.22 15.52 -34.53
CA PHE A 31 -39.27 14.55 -34.24
C PHE A 31 -39.43 13.99 -32.81
N ASN A 32 -39.97 14.88 -31.98
CA ASN A 32 -41.21 14.61 -31.25
C ASN A 32 -42.19 13.70 -32.03
N ARG A 33 -42.15 12.38 -31.81
CA ARG A 33 -43.31 11.46 -31.92
C ARG A 33 -42.94 10.12 -31.28
N LEU A 34 -43.34 9.95 -30.01
CA LEU A 34 -44.07 8.79 -29.49
C LEU A 34 -44.04 8.82 -27.96
N ARG A 35 -45.01 9.56 -27.44
CA ARG A 35 -45.48 9.47 -26.06
C ARG A 35 -46.28 8.17 -25.91
N ASN A 36 -46.16 7.57 -24.73
CA ASN A 36 -47.07 6.58 -24.12
C ASN A 36 -46.95 5.13 -24.60
N THR A 37 -46.23 4.32 -23.82
CA THR A 37 -46.75 3.02 -23.35
C THR A 37 -46.07 2.63 -22.04
N SER A 38 -46.85 2.60 -20.97
CA SER A 38 -46.50 2.07 -19.65
C SER A 38 -46.57 0.54 -19.70
N ILE A 39 -45.46 -0.16 -19.46
CA ILE A 39 -45.46 -1.61 -19.26
C ILE A 39 -44.76 -1.92 -17.93
N ASN A 40 -45.58 -2.32 -16.95
CA ASN A 40 -45.16 -2.94 -15.70
C ASN A 40 -44.55 -4.30 -15.99
N MET A 41 -43.30 -4.54 -15.56
CA MET A 41 -42.74 -5.89 -15.47
C MET A 41 -42.42 -6.24 -14.00
N PRO A 42 -42.93 -7.37 -13.47
CA PRO A 42 -42.63 -7.82 -12.12
C PRO A 42 -41.25 -8.49 -12.05
N ARG A 43 -40.45 -8.09 -11.05
CA ARG A 43 -39.20 -8.78 -10.68
C ARG A 43 -39.50 -10.21 -10.21
N ARG A 44 -39.04 -11.21 -10.97
CA ARG A 44 -38.95 -12.61 -10.53
C ARG A 44 -37.76 -12.75 -9.57
N LEU A 45 -38.05 -13.01 -8.30
CA LEU A 45 -37.08 -13.50 -7.31
C LEU A 45 -36.87 -15.01 -7.57
N SER A 46 -35.62 -15.44 -7.77
CA SER A 46 -35.30 -16.85 -7.96
C SER A 46 -35.33 -17.62 -6.64
N THR A 47 -36.15 -18.66 -6.63
CA THR A 47 -36.45 -19.63 -5.58
C THR A 47 -35.26 -20.56 -5.30
N ALA A 48 -34.19 -20.04 -4.70
CA ALA A 48 -33.03 -20.83 -4.27
C ALA A 48 -32.60 -20.58 -2.80
N SER A 49 -33.37 -19.81 -2.03
CA SER A 49 -33.04 -19.45 -0.64
C SER A 49 -33.83 -20.21 0.44
N GLN A 50 -34.45 -21.34 0.12
CA GLN A 50 -35.24 -22.12 1.09
C GLN A 50 -34.79 -23.59 1.15
N ARG A 51 -33.65 -23.85 1.81
CA ARG A 51 -33.35 -25.16 2.39
C ARG A 51 -32.60 -25.02 3.71
N THR A 52 -33.26 -25.43 4.79
CA THR A 52 -32.73 -25.67 6.14
C THR A 52 -32.35 -27.14 6.31
N ILE A 53 -31.11 -27.44 6.71
CA ILE A 53 -30.70 -28.72 7.34
C ILE A 53 -29.49 -28.45 8.29
N PRO A 54 -29.13 -29.34 9.25
CA PRO A 54 -29.12 -29.02 10.68
C PRO A 54 -27.71 -29.10 11.32
N TYR A 55 -27.68 -28.78 12.62
CA TYR A 55 -26.54 -28.76 13.54
C TYR A 55 -25.69 -30.04 13.61
N GLY A 56 -24.37 -29.86 13.79
CA GLY A 56 -23.54 -30.73 14.64
C GLY A 56 -22.16 -31.13 14.08
N ALA A 57 -21.09 -30.44 14.51
CA ALA A 57 -19.78 -30.97 14.95
C ALA A 57 -18.65 -29.93 14.73
N GLU A 58 -17.73 -29.87 15.69
CA GLU A 58 -16.87 -28.73 16.02
C GLU A 58 -15.65 -28.52 15.12
N TYR A 59 -15.44 -27.26 14.73
CA TYR A 59 -14.14 -26.58 14.65
C TYR A 59 -14.40 -25.06 14.64
N ARG A 60 -14.02 -24.34 15.71
CA ARG A 60 -14.19 -22.88 15.78
C ARG A 60 -13.09 -22.18 14.98
N SER A 61 -13.45 -21.71 13.78
CA SER A 61 -12.73 -20.68 13.04
C SER A 61 -13.51 -19.37 13.16
N GLN A 62 -12.80 -18.24 13.23
CA GLN A 62 -13.33 -16.90 13.49
C GLN A 62 -14.63 -16.62 12.72
N GLU A 63 -15.69 -16.27 13.45
CA GLU A 63 -16.93 -15.75 12.86
C GLU A 63 -16.66 -14.39 12.23
N ARG A 64 -16.57 -14.33 10.90
CA ARG A 64 -16.80 -13.10 10.15
C ARG A 64 -18.25 -13.08 9.70
N VAL A 65 -18.99 -12.13 10.26
CA VAL A 65 -20.34 -11.78 9.82
C VAL A 65 -20.22 -11.12 8.43
N PRO A 66 -21.03 -11.50 7.43
CA PRO A 66 -21.01 -10.88 6.10
C PRO A 66 -21.47 -9.41 6.15
N PRO A 67 -21.01 -8.54 5.22
CA PRO A 67 -21.38 -7.13 5.25
C PRO A 67 -22.84 -6.95 4.79
N SER A 68 -23.57 -6.17 5.58
CA SER A 68 -24.91 -5.61 5.36
C SER A 68 -26.12 -6.57 5.40
N GLY A 69 -26.75 -6.62 6.57
CA GLY A 69 -28.15 -7.00 6.78
C GLY A 69 -28.73 -6.14 7.92
N ALA A 70 -29.67 -5.28 7.55
CA ALA A 70 -30.41 -4.21 8.25
C ALA A 70 -30.69 -4.18 9.78
N ASP A 71 -30.22 -5.10 10.65
CA ASP A 71 -30.82 -5.24 12.00
C ASP A 71 -29.94 -4.96 13.22
N LEU A 72 -28.73 -4.44 13.07
CA LEU A 72 -27.96 -3.94 14.22
C LEU A 72 -28.10 -2.42 14.35
N LYS A 73 -29.07 -1.98 15.16
CA LYS A 73 -29.10 -0.62 15.72
C LYS A 73 -27.75 -0.32 16.37
N GLN A 74 -26.90 0.42 15.65
CA GLN A 74 -25.66 0.98 16.17
C GLN A 74 -26.00 1.91 17.35
N ARG A 75 -25.75 1.48 18.58
CA ARG A 75 -25.77 2.37 19.74
C ARG A 75 -24.46 3.15 19.74
N PHE A 76 -24.52 4.39 19.25
CA PHE A 76 -23.46 5.36 19.41
C PHE A 76 -23.36 5.76 20.90
N PHE A 77 -22.21 5.54 21.52
CA PHE A 77 -21.90 6.00 22.88
C PHE A 77 -21.55 7.49 22.87
N LEU A 78 -22.56 8.33 22.68
CA LEU A 78 -22.59 9.74 23.10
C LEU A 78 -24.06 10.10 23.36
N SER A 79 -24.59 9.77 24.54
CA SER A 79 -25.88 10.31 24.99
C SER A 79 -25.64 11.53 25.89
N PRO A 80 -26.11 12.72 25.52
CA PRO A 80 -26.46 13.75 26.50
C PRO A 80 -27.66 13.22 27.31
N GLY A 81 -27.64 13.44 28.62
CA GLY A 81 -28.62 12.88 29.54
C GLY A 81 -30.05 13.33 29.26
N GLU A 82 -30.98 12.38 29.36
CA GLU A 82 -32.39 12.65 29.60
C GLU A 82 -33.03 11.52 30.41
N ASN A 83 -33.91 11.92 31.32
CA ASN A 83 -34.51 11.14 32.39
C ASN A 83 -35.69 10.28 31.93
N HIS A 84 -35.95 9.26 32.76
CA HIS A 84 -37.21 8.57 33.05
C HIS A 84 -37.57 7.22 32.39
N ASP A 85 -37.73 6.27 33.33
CA ASP A 85 -38.68 5.17 33.48
C ASP A 85 -38.57 3.86 32.69
N GLY A 86 -38.24 2.80 33.46
CA GLY A 86 -38.97 1.53 33.38
C GLY A 86 -38.21 0.30 32.89
N SER A 87 -37.40 -0.35 33.74
CA SER A 87 -37.16 -1.81 33.75
C SER A 87 -36.10 -2.19 34.79
N ILE A 88 -36.50 -2.94 35.82
CA ILE A 88 -35.62 -3.37 36.94
C ILE A 88 -34.70 -4.55 36.55
N ARG A 89 -34.80 -5.08 35.33
CA ARG A 89 -33.98 -6.24 34.89
C ARG A 89 -32.67 -5.89 34.18
N ASP A 90 -32.50 -4.67 33.66
CA ASP A 90 -31.28 -4.24 32.95
C ASP A 90 -30.16 -3.71 33.86
N ARG A 91 -30.43 -3.52 35.17
CA ARG A 91 -29.44 -2.98 36.11
C ARG A 91 -28.28 -3.91 36.46
N ARG A 92 -28.36 -5.22 36.21
CA ARG A 92 -27.22 -6.13 36.51
C ARG A 92 -26.13 -6.14 35.44
N PHE A 93 -26.45 -5.76 34.20
CA PHE A 93 -25.45 -5.67 33.13
C PHE A 93 -24.89 -4.26 32.94
N SER A 94 -25.66 -3.20 33.26
CA SER A 94 -25.17 -1.82 33.10
C SER A 94 -24.14 -1.41 34.17
N ILE A 95 -24.22 -1.95 35.39
CA ILE A 95 -23.27 -1.66 36.49
C ILE A 95 -21.87 -2.25 36.20
N ILE A 96 -21.76 -3.25 35.32
CA ILE A 96 -20.47 -3.86 34.96
C ILE A 96 -19.74 -3.03 33.87
N SER A 97 -20.46 -2.25 33.05
CA SER A 97 -19.80 -1.44 32.00
C SER A 97 -19.22 -0.11 32.49
N GLU A 98 -19.59 0.35 33.68
CA GLU A 98 -19.01 1.55 34.34
C GLU A 98 -17.99 1.19 35.44
N GLY A 99 -17.82 -0.10 35.77
CA GLY A 99 -16.86 -0.59 36.76
C GLY A 99 -15.47 -0.88 36.18
N ASN A 100 -14.41 -0.64 36.96
CA ASN A 100 -12.99 -0.81 36.63
C ASN A 100 -12.53 -2.28 36.48
N TYR A 101 -13.28 -3.09 35.73
CA TYR A 101 -13.06 -4.52 35.65
C TYR A 101 -12.90 -4.97 34.20
N SER A 102 -11.75 -5.57 33.89
CA SER A 102 -11.56 -6.38 32.69
C SER A 102 -11.72 -7.85 33.08
N LEU A 103 -12.43 -8.61 32.25
CA LEU A 103 -12.59 -10.05 32.41
C LEU A 103 -11.43 -10.74 31.70
N ASP A 104 -10.64 -11.49 32.44
CA ASP A 104 -9.67 -12.44 31.89
C ASP A 104 -10.21 -13.84 32.09
N ASP A 105 -10.23 -14.63 31.02
CA ASP A 105 -10.73 -16.00 31.01
C ASP A 105 -9.53 -16.91 31.25
N ASP A 106 -9.35 -17.34 32.49
CA ASP A 106 -8.30 -18.29 32.85
C ASP A 106 -8.64 -19.66 32.25
N ASP A 107 -7.65 -20.48 31.87
CA ASP A 107 -7.79 -21.76 31.13
C ASP A 107 -8.72 -22.81 31.82
N ASN A 108 -9.21 -22.51 33.03
CA ASN A 108 -10.16 -23.29 33.81
C ASN A 108 -11.59 -22.71 33.84
N GLY A 109 -11.92 -21.71 33.01
CA GLY A 109 -13.25 -21.08 32.95
C GLY A 109 -13.63 -20.29 34.20
N ARG A 110 -12.65 -19.81 34.97
CA ARG A 110 -12.87 -18.91 36.11
C ARG A 110 -12.62 -17.48 35.65
N LEU A 111 -13.69 -16.70 35.57
CA LEU A 111 -13.63 -15.25 35.37
C LEU A 111 -12.96 -14.59 36.57
N THR A 112 -11.69 -14.23 36.45
CA THR A 112 -10.99 -13.42 37.43
C THR A 112 -11.20 -11.94 37.11
N LEU A 113 -11.79 -11.20 38.06
CA LEU A 113 -11.93 -9.76 38.01
C LEU A 113 -10.57 -9.12 38.25
N ILE A 114 -9.88 -8.70 37.19
CA ILE A 114 -8.65 -7.92 37.33
C ILE A 114 -9.05 -6.48 37.67
N HIS A 115 -8.73 -6.06 38.89
CA HIS A 115 -8.89 -4.67 39.30
C HIS A 115 -7.80 -3.83 38.61
N VAL A 116 -8.14 -3.18 37.51
CA VAL A 116 -7.20 -2.29 36.82
C VAL A 116 -7.05 -1.02 37.65
N ASP A 117 -5.85 -0.76 38.16
CA ASP A 117 -5.56 0.45 38.94
C ASP A 117 -5.93 1.70 38.10
N PRO A 118 -6.85 2.56 38.57
CA PRO A 118 -7.25 3.78 37.85
C PRO A 118 -6.08 4.73 37.61
N ARG A 119 -4.99 4.65 38.38
CA ARG A 119 -3.74 5.40 38.11
C ARG A 119 -3.03 4.88 36.86
N GLY A 120 -3.05 3.57 36.64
CA GLY A 120 -2.52 2.93 35.43
C GLY A 120 -3.25 3.37 34.16
N ARG A 121 -4.58 3.52 34.23
CA ARG A 121 -5.41 3.96 33.08
C ARG A 121 -5.07 5.40 32.64
N LYS A 122 -4.86 6.33 33.58
CA LYS A 122 -4.45 7.71 33.26
C LYS A 122 -3.04 7.77 32.66
N HIS A 123 -2.11 6.97 33.18
CA HIS A 123 -0.76 6.88 32.64
C HIS A 123 -0.77 6.30 31.21
N TYR A 124 -1.53 5.22 30.99
CA TYR A 124 -1.70 4.60 29.68
C TYR A 124 -2.32 5.56 28.64
N GLN A 125 -3.35 6.31 29.03
CA GLN A 125 -3.97 7.31 28.16
C GLN A 125 -3.01 8.44 27.76
N ARG A 126 -2.22 8.96 28.70
CA ARG A 126 -1.19 9.97 28.39
C ARG A 126 -0.12 9.43 27.45
N HIS A 127 0.37 8.22 27.70
CA HIS A 127 1.35 7.58 26.84
C HIS A 127 0.83 7.41 25.41
N ARG A 128 -0.43 6.95 25.26
CA ARG A 128 -1.08 6.81 23.94
C ARG A 128 -1.26 8.15 23.23
N GLN A 129 -1.56 9.24 23.95
CA GLN A 129 -1.66 10.58 23.36
C GLN A 129 -0.31 11.08 22.86
N ILE A 130 0.77 10.86 23.62
CA ILE A 130 2.13 11.23 23.20
C ILE A 130 2.52 10.43 21.95
N LEU A 131 2.29 9.11 21.95
CA LEU A 131 2.59 8.25 20.80
C LEU A 131 1.85 8.71 19.53
N ARG A 132 0.58 9.10 19.62
CA ARG A 132 -0.18 9.63 18.47
C ARG A 132 0.46 10.85 17.80
N ILE A 133 1.21 11.66 18.56
CA ILE A 133 1.89 12.86 18.04
C ILE A 133 3.26 12.49 17.48
N VAL A 134 4.02 11.71 18.25
CA VAL A 134 5.43 11.39 17.97
C VAL A 134 5.59 10.35 16.87
N GLU A 135 4.68 9.40 16.76
CA GLU A 135 4.81 8.28 15.84
C GLU A 135 4.80 8.68 14.36
N PRO A 136 3.88 9.54 13.86
CA PRO A 136 3.98 10.06 12.49
C PRO A 136 5.31 10.74 12.19
N ILE A 137 5.90 11.44 13.18
CA ILE A 137 7.18 12.12 13.02
C ILE A 137 8.31 11.09 12.86
N ILE A 138 8.35 10.09 13.74
CA ILE A 138 9.37 9.02 13.67
C ILE A 138 9.25 8.26 12.36
N VAL A 139 8.02 7.88 11.97
CA VAL A 139 7.78 7.13 10.74
C VAL A 139 8.21 7.94 9.52
N ALA A 140 7.83 9.21 9.45
CA ALA A 140 8.05 10.01 8.25
C ALA A 140 9.46 10.62 8.14
N LEU A 141 10.14 10.88 9.26
CA LEU A 141 11.47 11.49 9.27
C LEU A 141 12.62 10.50 9.49
N ILE A 142 12.33 9.29 10.01
CA ILE A 142 13.38 8.29 10.29
C ILE A 142 13.13 7.01 9.50
N LEU A 143 11.97 6.38 9.67
CA LEU A 143 11.74 5.07 9.05
C LEU A 143 11.60 5.18 7.53
N LEU A 144 10.89 6.18 7.03
CA LEU A 144 10.69 6.39 5.60
C LEU A 144 12.02 6.63 4.87
N PRO A 145 12.91 7.56 5.29
CA PRO A 145 14.21 7.71 4.65
C PRO A 145 15.03 6.43 4.61
N VAL A 146 15.07 5.65 5.68
CA VAL A 146 15.81 4.38 5.69
C VAL A 146 15.18 3.34 4.76
N LEU A 147 13.85 3.32 4.67
CA LEU A 147 13.13 2.44 3.73
C LEU A 147 13.39 2.83 2.28
N VAL A 148 13.36 4.13 1.95
CA VAL A 148 13.68 4.62 0.61
C VAL A 148 15.14 4.31 0.27
N LEU A 149 16.07 4.44 1.23
CA LEU A 149 17.48 4.09 1.04
C LEU A 149 17.66 2.60 0.70
N PHE A 150 16.92 1.73 1.39
CA PHE A 150 16.92 0.30 1.08
C PHE A 150 16.47 0.04 -0.36
N TRP A 151 15.40 0.71 -0.81
CA TRP A 151 14.88 0.55 -2.16
C TRP A 151 15.80 1.14 -3.23
N GLU A 152 16.33 2.34 -3.02
CA GLU A 152 17.24 3.03 -3.95
C GLU A 152 18.54 2.24 -4.15
N CYS A 153 19.21 1.84 -3.06
CA CYS A 153 20.41 1.02 -3.15
C CYS A 153 20.14 -0.33 -3.80
N GLY A 154 19.01 -0.97 -3.47
CA GLY A 154 18.62 -2.25 -4.09
C GLY A 154 18.31 -2.11 -5.59
N TRP A 155 17.65 -1.01 -5.99
CA TRP A 155 17.38 -0.68 -7.38
C TRP A 155 18.69 -0.54 -8.16
N ASN A 156 19.64 0.24 -7.64
CA ASN A 156 20.95 0.46 -8.24
C ASN A 156 21.79 -0.84 -8.34
N VAL A 157 21.71 -1.72 -7.34
CA VAL A 157 22.32 -3.06 -7.41
C VAL A 157 21.75 -3.87 -8.57
N VAL A 158 20.42 -3.92 -8.73
CA VAL A 158 19.78 -4.67 -9.83
C VAL A 158 20.11 -4.04 -11.18
N TRP A 159 20.13 -2.70 -11.26
CA TRP A 159 20.48 -1.97 -12.48
C TRP A 159 21.92 -2.27 -12.93
N ILE A 160 22.90 -2.24 -12.01
CA ILE A 160 24.30 -2.62 -12.30
C ILE A 160 24.40 -4.09 -12.77
N LEU A 161 23.62 -5.00 -12.18
CA LEU A 161 23.57 -6.40 -12.59
C LEU A 161 23.00 -6.55 -14.02
N LEU A 162 21.90 -5.86 -14.34
CA LEU A 162 21.30 -5.84 -15.68
C LEU A 162 22.30 -5.29 -16.71
N ASN A 163 22.99 -4.20 -16.40
CA ASN A 163 24.05 -3.66 -17.25
C ASN A 163 25.18 -4.65 -17.48
N THR A 164 25.66 -5.31 -16.42
CA THR A 164 26.72 -6.32 -16.54
C THR A 164 26.30 -7.48 -17.44
N VAL A 165 25.05 -7.92 -17.36
CA VAL A 165 24.49 -8.96 -18.23
C VAL A 165 24.38 -8.46 -19.67
N ASN A 166 23.90 -7.23 -19.87
CA ASN A 166 23.77 -6.61 -21.19
C ASN A 166 25.11 -6.42 -21.88
N THR A 167 26.11 -5.83 -21.21
CA THR A 167 27.44 -5.62 -21.78
C THR A 167 28.13 -6.94 -22.15
N ARG A 168 27.95 -8.01 -21.35
CA ARG A 168 28.45 -9.35 -21.69
C ARG A 168 27.76 -9.97 -22.90
N SER A 169 26.47 -9.66 -23.10
CA SER A 169 25.74 -10.06 -24.30
C SER A 169 26.25 -9.29 -25.53
N LEU A 170 26.45 -7.97 -25.38
CA LEU A 170 26.82 -7.04 -26.46
C LEU A 170 28.28 -7.19 -26.92
N THR A 171 29.22 -7.47 -26.00
CA THR A 171 30.63 -7.79 -26.34
C THR A 171 30.77 -9.06 -27.17
N ARG A 172 29.72 -9.89 -27.20
CA ARG A 172 29.67 -11.06 -28.08
C ARG A 172 29.27 -10.72 -29.51
N GLU A 173 28.69 -9.54 -29.75
CA GLU A 173 28.11 -9.21 -31.05
C GLU A 173 28.79 -8.09 -31.84
N ILE A 174 29.24 -6.94 -31.31
CA ILE A 174 29.66 -5.84 -32.22
C ILE A 174 30.81 -4.94 -31.70
N HIS A 175 31.76 -4.69 -32.60
CA HIS A 175 33.01 -3.92 -32.50
C HIS A 175 32.87 -2.38 -32.68
N THR A 176 31.66 -1.82 -32.68
CA THR A 176 31.40 -0.40 -33.01
C THR A 176 30.07 0.06 -32.43
N ILE A 177 30.06 0.60 -31.20
CA ILE A 177 28.89 1.29 -30.64
C ILE A 177 29.40 2.54 -29.90
N SER A 178 28.80 3.70 -30.21
CA SER A 178 29.12 5.02 -29.63
C SER A 178 28.46 5.23 -28.27
N GLU A 179 29.06 6.11 -27.47
CA GLU A 179 28.75 6.35 -26.04
C GLU A 179 27.40 7.03 -25.74
N ASP A 180 26.61 7.45 -26.74
CA ASP A 180 25.37 8.22 -26.54
C ASP A 180 24.07 7.40 -26.64
N ASP A 181 24.15 6.08 -26.89
CA ASP A 181 22.95 5.24 -26.90
C ASP A 181 22.57 4.88 -25.46
N PHE A 182 21.47 5.47 -24.97
CA PHE A 182 20.70 4.93 -23.85
C PHE A 182 20.68 3.40 -23.97
N THR A 183 21.11 2.69 -22.92
CA THR A 183 21.36 1.24 -22.97
C THR A 183 20.08 0.49 -23.30
N HIS A 184 19.77 0.35 -24.59
CA HIS A 184 18.60 -0.37 -25.06
C HIS A 184 18.81 -1.83 -24.65
N TYR A 185 17.96 -2.32 -23.76
CA TYR A 185 18.05 -3.71 -23.33
C TYR A 185 17.20 -4.50 -24.31
N PRO A 186 17.76 -5.51 -24.97
CA PRO A 186 16.93 -6.39 -25.77
C PRO A 186 15.91 -7.08 -24.83
N ILE A 187 14.66 -7.18 -25.29
CA ILE A 187 13.52 -7.63 -24.47
C ILE A 187 13.77 -8.93 -23.70
N HIS A 188 14.59 -9.84 -24.24
CA HIS A 188 14.90 -11.11 -23.59
C HIS A 188 15.76 -10.95 -22.33
N ILE A 189 16.63 -9.94 -22.25
CA ILE A 189 17.44 -9.63 -21.06
C ILE A 189 16.55 -9.14 -19.91
N LEU A 190 15.43 -8.49 -20.22
CA LEU A 190 14.43 -8.07 -19.22
C LEU A 190 13.46 -9.23 -18.89
N LEU A 191 12.98 -9.95 -19.90
CA LEU A 191 11.96 -10.99 -19.72
C LEU A 191 12.47 -12.21 -18.90
N ILE A 192 13.75 -12.58 -19.05
CA ILE A 192 14.32 -13.74 -18.33
C ILE A 192 14.35 -13.51 -16.81
N PRO A 193 14.94 -12.42 -16.28
CA PRO A 193 14.87 -12.10 -14.85
C PRO A 193 13.44 -11.98 -14.34
N TYR A 194 12.53 -11.35 -15.11
CA TYR A 194 11.12 -11.27 -14.73
C TYR A 194 10.49 -12.67 -14.59
N ALA A 195 10.69 -13.55 -15.57
CA ALA A 195 10.17 -14.92 -15.52
C ALA A 195 10.73 -15.71 -14.32
N ILE A 196 12.01 -15.56 -14.01
CA ILE A 196 12.64 -16.18 -12.83
C ILE A 196 11.97 -15.66 -11.56
N VAL A 197 11.80 -14.34 -11.42
CA VAL A 197 11.14 -13.72 -10.27
C VAL A 197 9.71 -14.23 -10.09
N GLN A 198 8.93 -14.29 -11.17
CA GLN A 198 7.57 -14.82 -11.14
C GLN A 198 7.52 -16.29 -10.70
N ILE A 199 8.45 -17.13 -11.18
CA ILE A 199 8.56 -18.52 -10.72
C ILE A 199 8.88 -18.58 -9.23
N LEU A 200 9.83 -17.77 -8.73
CA LEU A 200 10.19 -17.74 -7.31
C LEU A 200 9.00 -17.29 -6.43
N LEU A 201 8.29 -16.24 -6.83
CA LEU A 201 7.07 -15.79 -6.15
C LEU A 201 6.01 -16.90 -6.14
N LEU A 202 5.77 -17.58 -7.26
CA LEU A 202 4.84 -18.70 -7.32
C LEU A 202 5.22 -19.83 -6.34
N VAL A 203 6.52 -20.18 -6.26
CA VAL A 203 7.00 -21.17 -5.29
C VAL A 203 6.75 -20.71 -3.85
N LEU A 204 6.98 -19.43 -3.53
CA LEU A 204 6.71 -18.87 -2.21
C LEU A 204 5.21 -18.90 -1.86
N TYR A 205 4.34 -18.51 -2.78
CA TYR A 205 2.88 -18.55 -2.60
C TYR A 205 2.37 -19.97 -2.40
N LEU A 206 2.82 -20.95 -3.20
CA LEU A 206 2.42 -22.34 -3.04
C LEU A 206 3.03 -22.97 -1.78
N GLY A 207 4.23 -22.54 -1.38
CA GLY A 207 4.97 -23.04 -0.23
C GLY A 207 4.64 -22.37 1.11
N GLN A 208 3.82 -21.31 1.13
CA GLN A 208 3.60 -20.48 2.33
C GLN A 208 3.11 -21.27 3.55
N ASP A 209 2.21 -22.25 3.36
CA ASP A 209 1.68 -23.07 4.45
C ASP A 209 2.72 -24.02 5.05
N LEU A 210 3.65 -24.51 4.21
CA LEU A 210 4.76 -25.35 4.66
C LEU A 210 5.77 -24.49 5.41
N LEU A 211 6.10 -23.32 4.87
CA LEU A 211 7.03 -22.36 5.48
C LEU A 211 6.51 -21.88 6.84
N TYR A 212 5.22 -21.49 6.91
CA TYR A 212 4.55 -21.09 8.15
C TYR A 212 4.62 -22.18 9.22
N ARG A 213 4.23 -23.42 8.87
CA ARG A 213 4.27 -24.56 9.80
C ARG A 213 5.70 -24.89 10.23
N PHE A 214 6.66 -24.77 9.33
CA PHE A 214 8.07 -24.98 9.62
C PHE A 214 8.59 -23.95 10.62
N LEU A 215 8.40 -22.65 10.35
CA LEU A 215 8.83 -21.55 11.22
C LEU A 215 8.20 -21.61 12.61
N LYS A 216 6.90 -21.96 12.70
CA LYS A 216 6.19 -22.07 13.97
C LYS A 216 6.75 -23.14 14.90
N ARG A 217 7.32 -24.22 14.35
CA ARG A 217 7.92 -25.34 15.11
C ARG A 217 9.35 -25.06 15.60
N ARG A 218 10.00 -23.97 15.17
CA ARG A 218 11.39 -23.66 15.53
C ARG A 218 11.49 -22.82 16.79
N ASN A 219 12.64 -22.91 17.44
CA ASN A 219 13.02 -22.08 18.59
C ASN A 219 12.91 -20.59 18.23
N CYS A 220 12.59 -19.75 19.23
CA CYS A 220 12.33 -18.33 19.00
C CYS A 220 13.46 -17.60 18.26
N PHE A 221 14.72 -17.91 18.57
CA PHE A 221 15.88 -17.28 17.93
C PHE A 221 16.02 -17.67 16.45
N ILE A 222 16.00 -18.98 16.15
CA ILE A 222 16.06 -19.50 14.78
C ILE A 222 14.89 -18.98 13.96
N ARG A 223 13.70 -18.95 14.56
CA ARG A 223 12.48 -18.43 13.96
C ARG A 223 12.61 -16.96 13.57
N LEU A 224 13.21 -16.12 14.42
CA LEU A 224 13.46 -14.72 14.13
C LEU A 224 14.43 -14.58 12.94
N ILE A 225 15.56 -15.27 12.96
CA ILE A 225 16.55 -15.20 11.87
C ILE A 225 15.93 -15.64 10.55
N LEU A 226 15.27 -16.80 10.53
CA LEU A 226 14.64 -17.31 9.31
C LEU A 226 13.55 -16.38 8.78
N LEU A 227 12.78 -15.73 9.66
CA LEU A 227 11.79 -14.73 9.28
C LEU A 227 12.47 -13.53 8.60
N LYS A 228 13.56 -13.01 9.16
CA LYS A 228 14.30 -11.88 8.55
C LYS A 228 14.90 -12.24 7.20
N VAL A 229 15.48 -13.44 7.09
CA VAL A 229 16.02 -13.94 5.81
C VAL A 229 14.91 -14.06 4.77
N HIS A 230 13.73 -14.57 5.15
CA HIS A 230 12.57 -14.65 4.26
C HIS A 230 12.11 -13.25 3.80
N ILE A 231 12.02 -12.28 4.71
CA ILE A 231 11.64 -10.91 4.38
C ILE A 231 12.65 -10.29 3.41
N LEU A 232 13.96 -10.42 3.67
CA LEU A 232 15.00 -9.88 2.79
C LEU A 232 14.96 -10.51 1.38
N LEU A 233 14.76 -11.83 1.32
CA LEU A 233 14.62 -12.55 0.05
C LEU A 233 13.42 -12.03 -0.74
N LEU A 234 12.25 -11.94 -0.09
CA LEU A 234 11.03 -11.46 -0.72
C LEU A 234 11.19 -10.02 -1.21
N ALA A 235 11.79 -9.15 -0.40
CA ALA A 235 12.11 -7.77 -0.76
C ALA A 235 12.98 -7.68 -2.01
N SER A 236 14.06 -8.48 -2.05
CA SER A 236 14.98 -8.54 -3.19
C SER A 236 14.24 -8.96 -4.46
N ILE A 237 13.36 -9.95 -4.37
CA ILE A 237 12.56 -10.44 -5.49
C ILE A 237 11.63 -9.33 -6.01
N TYR A 238 10.97 -8.59 -5.13
CA TYR A 238 10.13 -7.45 -5.53
C TYR A 238 10.93 -6.33 -6.17
N ILE A 239 12.11 -5.97 -5.65
CA ILE A 239 12.96 -4.95 -6.26
C ILE A 239 13.31 -5.36 -7.71
N VAL A 240 13.69 -6.63 -7.94
CA VAL A 240 13.97 -7.11 -9.30
C VAL A 240 12.72 -7.02 -10.19
N GLN A 241 11.54 -7.41 -9.70
CA GLN A 241 10.29 -7.28 -10.45
C GLN A 241 10.02 -5.82 -10.86
N TRP A 242 10.11 -4.90 -9.90
CA TRP A 242 9.86 -3.48 -10.10
C TRP A 242 10.85 -2.88 -11.10
N VAL A 243 12.15 -3.08 -10.90
CA VAL A 243 13.21 -2.56 -11.80
C VAL A 243 12.98 -3.04 -13.23
N VAL A 244 12.73 -4.34 -13.41
CA VAL A 244 12.59 -4.92 -14.75
C VAL A 244 11.35 -4.41 -15.46
N ILE A 245 10.19 -4.40 -14.78
CA ILE A 245 8.95 -3.91 -15.40
C ILE A 245 9.04 -2.41 -15.67
N TRP A 246 9.59 -1.63 -14.74
CA TRP A 246 9.83 -0.20 -14.92
C TRP A 246 10.71 0.06 -16.15
N THR A 247 11.81 -0.68 -16.30
CA THR A 247 12.71 -0.58 -17.46
C THR A 247 12.03 -0.98 -18.77
N VAL A 248 11.15 -2.00 -18.76
CA VAL A 248 10.33 -2.35 -19.94
C VAL A 248 9.44 -1.17 -20.34
N TRP A 249 8.78 -0.53 -19.37
CA TRP A 249 7.95 0.63 -19.68
C TRP A 249 8.78 1.80 -20.21
N ASP A 250 9.94 2.07 -19.62
CA ASP A 250 10.83 3.12 -20.09
C ASP A 250 11.32 2.90 -21.53
N GLN A 251 11.59 1.67 -21.94
CA GLN A 251 12.13 1.43 -23.30
C GLN A 251 11.08 1.29 -24.39
N TYR A 252 9.88 0.81 -24.04
CA TYR A 252 8.86 0.43 -25.00
C TYR A 252 7.64 1.34 -25.00
N THR A 253 7.65 2.44 -24.24
CA THR A 253 6.60 3.46 -24.31
C THR A 253 7.09 4.84 -24.71
N PRO A 254 6.23 5.66 -25.34
CA PRO A 254 6.57 7.04 -25.66
C PRO A 254 6.82 7.85 -24.37
N HIS A 255 7.94 8.58 -24.34
CA HIS A 255 8.34 9.50 -23.25
C HIS A 255 7.57 10.83 -23.23
N GLU A 256 6.35 10.83 -23.75
CA GLU A 256 5.52 12.02 -23.76
C GLU A 256 4.76 12.08 -22.42
N TRP A 257 4.98 13.14 -21.62
CA TRP A 257 4.41 13.25 -20.25
C TRP A 257 2.89 13.03 -20.20
N TYR A 258 2.16 13.46 -21.24
CA TYR A 258 0.71 13.31 -21.31
C TYR A 258 0.29 11.85 -21.56
N PHE A 259 1.07 11.09 -22.32
CA PHE A 259 0.81 9.67 -22.56
C PHE A 259 0.97 8.89 -21.26
N GLU A 260 2.06 9.15 -20.53
CA GLU A 260 2.35 8.48 -19.26
C GLU A 260 1.34 8.82 -18.15
N LEU A 261 0.90 10.08 -18.10
CA LEU A 261 -0.15 10.52 -17.18
C LEU A 261 -1.49 9.85 -17.51
N VAL A 262 -1.89 9.81 -18.79
CA VAL A 262 -3.13 9.14 -19.21
C VAL A 262 -3.07 7.64 -18.91
N LEU A 263 -1.93 7.00 -19.16
CA LEU A 263 -1.71 5.60 -18.83
C LEU A 263 -1.85 5.35 -17.32
N SER A 264 -1.27 6.21 -16.48
CA SER A 264 -1.35 6.12 -15.01
C SER A 264 -2.77 6.35 -14.47
N LEU A 265 -3.51 7.29 -15.07
CA LEU A 265 -4.91 7.50 -14.72
C LEU A 265 -5.78 6.31 -15.17
N THR A 266 -5.46 5.70 -16.30
CA THR A 266 -6.15 4.50 -16.81
C THR A 266 -5.86 3.28 -15.94
N SER A 267 -4.62 3.09 -15.49
CA SER A 267 -4.25 2.02 -14.56
C SER A 267 -4.91 2.20 -13.19
N LEU A 268 -5.00 3.43 -12.70
CA LEU A 268 -5.73 3.76 -11.47
C LEU A 268 -7.23 3.42 -11.57
N LEU A 269 -7.88 3.77 -12.69
CA LEU A 269 -9.26 3.36 -12.95
C LEU A 269 -9.38 1.83 -13.04
N GLY A 270 -8.40 1.17 -13.67
CA GLY A 270 -8.30 -0.28 -13.73
C GLY A 270 -8.27 -0.92 -12.34
N LEU A 271 -7.49 -0.39 -11.39
CA LEU A 271 -7.48 -0.86 -10.00
C LEU A 271 -8.84 -0.67 -9.34
N ILE A 272 -9.48 0.50 -9.49
CA ILE A 272 -10.81 0.72 -8.93
C ILE A 272 -11.83 -0.29 -9.50
N VAL A 273 -11.76 -0.61 -10.78
CA VAL A 273 -12.68 -1.58 -11.40
C VAL A 273 -12.39 -3.02 -10.96
N LEU A 274 -11.12 -3.41 -10.86
CA LEU A 274 -10.70 -4.79 -10.56
C LEU A 274 -10.83 -5.15 -9.07
N ILE A 275 -10.34 -4.29 -8.19
CA ILE A 275 -10.29 -4.55 -6.73
C ILE A 275 -11.23 -3.67 -5.91
N GLY A 276 -11.80 -2.62 -6.51
CA GLY A 276 -12.71 -1.69 -5.83
C GLY A 276 -12.00 -0.60 -5.02
N HIS A 277 -10.72 -0.76 -4.70
CA HIS A 277 -9.99 0.10 -3.76
C HIS A 277 -8.61 0.53 -4.26
N LEU A 278 -8.09 1.63 -3.71
CA LEU A 278 -6.75 2.17 -4.02
C LEU A 278 -5.73 1.98 -2.89
N SER A 279 -6.06 1.23 -1.83
CA SER A 279 -5.12 1.07 -0.70
C SER A 279 -3.81 0.37 -1.10
N ASP A 280 -3.85 -0.48 -2.12
CA ASP A 280 -2.68 -1.21 -2.63
C ASP A 280 -1.69 -0.30 -3.37
N LEU A 281 -2.02 0.98 -3.60
CA LEU A 281 -1.05 1.97 -4.10
C LEU A 281 -0.34 2.72 -2.98
N VAL A 282 -0.90 2.71 -1.77
CA VAL A 282 -0.35 3.42 -0.62
C VAL A 282 0.75 2.56 0.01
N CYS A 283 1.88 3.14 0.37
CA CYS A 283 2.98 2.46 1.04
C CYS A 283 3.47 3.29 2.24
N ALA A 284 4.68 3.04 2.74
CA ALA A 284 5.30 3.92 3.73
C ALA A 284 5.33 5.37 3.21
N PRO A 285 5.11 6.40 4.04
CA PRO A 285 5.02 6.39 5.51
C PRO A 285 3.62 6.08 6.08
N PHE A 286 2.62 5.81 5.25
CA PHE A 286 1.24 5.59 5.73
C PHE A 286 1.00 4.16 6.18
N LEU A 287 1.70 3.19 5.57
CA LEU A 287 1.65 1.78 5.95
C LEU A 287 3.03 1.36 6.45
N VAL A 288 3.08 1.00 7.74
CA VAL A 288 4.26 0.39 8.37
C VAL A 288 3.80 -0.92 9.00
N SER A 289 4.35 -2.02 8.52
CA SER A 289 4.07 -3.35 9.02
C SER A 289 5.08 -3.76 10.10
N TYR A 290 4.57 -4.44 11.11
CA TYR A 290 5.37 -5.10 12.13
C TYR A 290 5.78 -6.50 11.65
N ASP A 291 6.98 -6.91 12.01
CA ASP A 291 7.49 -8.24 11.64
C ASP A 291 6.82 -9.36 12.45
N SER A 292 5.64 -9.81 12.00
CA SER A 292 4.98 -11.02 12.50
C SER A 292 5.03 -12.16 11.50
N ILE A 293 4.99 -13.39 12.00
CA ILE A 293 5.01 -14.59 11.16
C ILE A 293 3.71 -14.68 10.35
N GLU A 294 2.60 -14.28 10.95
CA GLU A 294 1.27 -14.28 10.36
C GLU A 294 1.21 -13.34 9.14
N TYR A 295 1.67 -12.09 9.30
CA TYR A 295 1.60 -11.08 8.24
C TYR A 295 2.70 -11.23 7.18
N CYS A 296 3.88 -11.72 7.55
CA CYS A 296 5.01 -11.78 6.61
C CYS A 296 5.02 -13.03 5.73
N ILE A 297 4.28 -14.09 6.11
CA ILE A 297 4.31 -15.37 5.39
C ILE A 297 2.98 -15.65 4.68
N GLN A 298 1.84 -15.29 5.28
CA GLN A 298 0.54 -15.61 4.72
C GLN A 298 0.03 -14.46 3.84
N PHE A 299 0.03 -14.67 2.53
CA PHE A 299 -0.53 -13.75 1.55
C PHE A 299 -2.06 -13.94 1.48
N GLY A 300 -2.80 -13.12 2.21
CA GLY A 300 -4.26 -13.17 2.27
C GLY A 300 -4.93 -12.48 1.07
N CYS A 301 -6.03 -13.06 0.58
CA CYS A 301 -6.89 -12.44 -0.44
C CYS A 301 -8.36 -12.49 0.00
N PRO A 302 -9.13 -11.41 -0.25
CA PRO A 302 -10.55 -11.33 0.11
C PRO A 302 -11.48 -12.25 -0.73
N LEU A 303 -11.02 -12.84 -1.84
CA LEU A 303 -11.84 -13.70 -2.71
C LEU A 303 -12.07 -15.12 -2.17
N LEU A 304 -11.93 -15.33 -0.86
CA LEU A 304 -11.98 -16.63 -0.23
C LEU A 304 -13.40 -17.23 -0.26
N THR A 305 -13.65 -18.13 -1.22
CA THR A 305 -14.79 -19.04 -1.12
C THR A 305 -14.41 -20.21 -0.22
N ARG A 306 -15.22 -20.42 0.84
CA ARG A 306 -15.03 -21.40 1.93
C ARG A 306 -14.82 -22.87 1.49
N GLN A 307 -14.90 -23.18 0.20
CA GLN A 307 -14.93 -24.53 -0.35
C GLN A 307 -13.69 -24.91 -1.18
N MET A 308 -12.72 -24.01 -1.38
CA MET A 308 -11.54 -24.29 -2.22
C MET A 308 -10.36 -24.82 -1.39
N SER A 309 -9.59 -25.76 -1.95
CA SER A 309 -8.35 -26.26 -1.36
C SER A 309 -7.28 -25.15 -1.30
N SER A 310 -6.50 -25.08 -0.22
CA SER A 310 -5.52 -24.00 0.03
C SER A 310 -4.57 -23.71 -1.13
N TRP A 311 -4.05 -24.74 -1.81
CA TRP A 311 -3.13 -24.52 -2.94
C TRP A 311 -3.80 -23.80 -4.13
N LYS A 312 -5.09 -24.01 -4.38
CA LYS A 312 -5.84 -23.32 -5.44
C LYS A 312 -6.05 -21.85 -5.09
N ILE A 313 -6.34 -21.58 -3.82
CA ILE A 313 -6.46 -20.22 -3.31
C ILE A 313 -5.12 -19.50 -3.48
N ASN A 314 -4.02 -20.12 -3.06
CA ASN A 314 -2.68 -19.53 -3.17
C ASN A 314 -2.29 -19.26 -4.63
N LEU A 315 -2.65 -20.16 -5.55
CA LEU A 315 -2.43 -19.97 -6.98
C LEU A 315 -3.22 -18.79 -7.55
N ILE A 316 -4.51 -18.68 -7.20
CA ILE A 316 -5.36 -17.56 -7.63
C ILE A 316 -4.84 -16.25 -7.06
N ASN A 317 -4.44 -16.25 -5.78
CA ASN A 317 -3.88 -15.07 -5.13
C ASN A 317 -2.61 -14.60 -5.81
N TYR A 318 -1.71 -15.53 -6.14
CA TYR A 318 -0.51 -15.25 -6.91
C TYR A 318 -0.85 -14.60 -8.25
N PHE A 319 -1.74 -15.19 -9.06
CA PHE A 319 -2.08 -14.61 -10.36
C PHE A 319 -2.73 -13.23 -10.23
N LEU A 320 -3.65 -13.05 -9.29
CA LEU A 320 -4.35 -11.79 -9.13
C LEU A 320 -3.41 -10.69 -8.61
N TYR A 321 -2.67 -10.94 -7.53
CA TYR A 321 -1.85 -9.92 -6.90
C TYR A 321 -0.53 -9.72 -7.63
N GLU A 322 0.21 -10.78 -7.94
CA GLU A 322 1.58 -10.65 -8.46
C GLU A 322 1.61 -10.40 -9.97
N VAL A 323 0.70 -11.02 -10.72
CA VAL A 323 0.69 -10.89 -12.19
C VAL A 323 -0.17 -9.72 -12.64
N ILE A 324 -1.28 -9.41 -11.96
CA ILE A 324 -2.21 -8.35 -12.39
C ILE A 324 -2.02 -7.08 -11.57
N ILE A 325 -2.34 -7.10 -10.27
CA ILE A 325 -2.40 -5.89 -9.44
C ILE A 325 -1.02 -5.22 -9.33
N SER A 326 0.04 -5.99 -9.06
CA SER A 326 1.40 -5.49 -8.91
C SER A 326 1.88 -4.76 -10.18
N ASN A 327 1.66 -5.35 -11.37
CA ASN A 327 2.02 -4.71 -12.64
C ASN A 327 1.24 -3.41 -12.90
N ILE A 328 -0.06 -3.37 -12.59
CA ILE A 328 -0.87 -2.15 -12.73
C ILE A 328 -0.41 -1.08 -11.73
N ALA A 329 -0.03 -1.47 -10.51
CA ALA A 329 0.54 -0.57 -9.52
C ALA A 329 1.86 0.04 -10.00
N ILE A 330 2.78 -0.77 -10.53
CA ILE A 330 4.07 -0.30 -11.09
C ILE A 330 3.82 0.74 -12.18
N VAL A 331 2.92 0.46 -13.14
CA VAL A 331 2.55 1.41 -14.21
C VAL A 331 2.02 2.73 -13.65
N THR A 332 1.16 2.64 -12.63
CA THR A 332 0.59 3.83 -11.98
C THR A 332 1.69 4.66 -11.32
N TRP A 333 2.55 4.04 -10.52
CA TRP A 333 3.67 4.72 -9.86
C TRP A 333 4.63 5.37 -10.88
N ARG A 334 4.99 4.63 -11.93
CA ARG A 334 5.93 5.08 -12.97
C ARG A 334 5.47 6.34 -13.69
N GLY A 335 4.26 6.38 -14.21
CA GLY A 335 3.83 7.57 -14.95
C GLY A 335 3.54 8.78 -14.05
N PHE A 336 3.22 8.60 -12.76
CA PHE A 336 3.21 9.72 -11.81
C PHE A 336 4.62 10.25 -11.50
N TYR A 337 5.62 9.36 -11.42
CA TYR A 337 7.03 9.76 -11.28
C TYR A 337 7.50 10.58 -12.48
N HIS A 338 7.34 10.06 -13.69
CA HIS A 338 7.76 10.73 -14.92
C HIS A 338 7.00 12.05 -15.14
N PHE A 339 5.71 12.09 -14.81
CA PHE A 339 4.95 13.35 -14.84
C PHE A 339 5.59 14.42 -13.96
N LEU A 340 6.05 14.05 -12.75
CA LEU A 340 6.74 14.98 -11.85
C LEU A 340 8.15 15.33 -12.36
N ASP A 341 8.87 14.40 -12.98
CA ASP A 341 10.19 14.67 -13.55
C ASP A 341 10.14 15.73 -14.65
N GLU A 342 9.13 15.67 -15.51
CA GLU A 342 8.94 16.65 -16.59
C GLU A 342 8.34 17.98 -16.10
N CYS A 343 7.41 17.94 -15.14
CA CYS A 343 6.65 19.13 -14.75
C CYS A 343 7.28 19.94 -13.60
N LEU A 344 8.06 19.30 -12.71
CA LEU A 344 8.51 19.90 -11.47
C LEU A 344 10.00 20.24 -11.53
N TYR A 345 10.32 21.45 -11.99
CA TYR A 345 11.70 21.96 -12.08
C TYR A 345 12.66 20.98 -12.77
N PRO A 346 12.43 20.63 -14.05
CA PRO A 346 13.26 19.65 -14.76
C PRO A 346 14.74 20.06 -14.84
N ASP A 347 15.03 21.37 -14.84
CA ASP A 347 16.40 21.90 -14.92
C ASP A 347 17.15 21.92 -13.57
N ASP A 348 16.47 21.66 -12.44
CA ASP A 348 17.03 21.81 -11.11
C ASP A 348 16.56 20.69 -10.18
N SER A 349 17.29 19.56 -10.22
CA SER A 349 17.00 18.34 -9.46
C SER A 349 16.93 18.61 -7.94
N ASP A 350 17.84 19.43 -7.41
CA ASP A 350 17.86 19.77 -5.99
C ASP A 350 16.58 20.52 -5.57
N LYS A 351 16.19 21.56 -6.32
CA LYS A 351 14.93 22.27 -6.05
C LYS A 351 13.73 21.35 -6.20
N SER A 352 13.72 20.50 -7.22
CA SER A 352 12.66 19.51 -7.46
C SER A 352 12.51 18.58 -6.26
N ALA A 353 13.61 18.05 -5.73
CA ALA A 353 13.65 17.15 -4.57
C ALA A 353 13.04 17.81 -3.31
N TRP A 354 13.50 19.02 -2.96
CA TRP A 354 13.02 19.74 -1.78
C TRP A 354 11.55 20.15 -1.88
N ILE A 355 11.08 20.54 -3.06
CA ILE A 355 9.68 20.90 -3.29
C ILE A 355 8.80 19.65 -3.21
N CYS A 356 9.27 18.52 -3.76
CA CYS A 356 8.61 17.22 -3.60
C CYS A 356 8.43 16.85 -2.12
N LEU A 357 9.50 16.96 -1.33
CA LEU A 357 9.42 16.70 0.11
C LEU A 357 8.44 17.63 0.82
N LEU A 358 8.49 18.93 0.53
CA LEU A 358 7.60 19.90 1.15
C LEU A 358 6.14 19.57 0.85
N MET A 359 5.79 19.35 -0.42
CA MET A 359 4.43 18.98 -0.83
C MET A 359 3.99 17.64 -0.22
N GLY A 360 4.89 16.67 -0.20
CA GLY A 360 4.67 15.36 0.40
C GLY A 360 4.34 15.45 1.89
N TYR A 361 5.13 16.20 2.67
CA TYR A 361 4.91 16.37 4.11
C TYR A 361 3.69 17.24 4.44
N VAL A 362 3.42 18.27 3.62
CA VAL A 362 2.21 19.10 3.73
C VAL A 362 0.94 18.28 3.53
N LEU A 363 0.98 17.22 2.72
CA LEU A 363 -0.14 16.28 2.59
C LEU A 363 -0.13 15.24 3.71
N TYR A 364 1.03 14.66 4.03
CA TYR A 364 1.18 13.59 5.00
C TYR A 364 0.73 13.97 6.42
N PHE A 365 1.28 15.04 7.00
CA PHE A 365 1.01 15.34 8.41
C PHE A 365 -0.46 15.66 8.68
N PRO A 366 -1.16 16.44 7.86
CA PRO A 366 -2.60 16.61 8.00
C PRO A 366 -3.37 15.30 7.84
N LEU A 367 -3.02 14.48 6.85
CA LEU A 367 -3.63 13.16 6.65
C LEU A 367 -3.37 12.20 7.79
N MET A 368 -2.33 12.38 8.62
CA MET A 368 -2.06 11.55 9.80
C MET A 368 -2.69 12.10 11.08
N TYR A 369 -2.54 13.40 11.33
CA TYR A 369 -3.02 14.01 12.58
C TYR A 369 -4.53 14.25 12.58
N PHE A 370 -5.11 14.59 11.42
CA PHE A 370 -6.52 14.94 11.33
C PHE A 370 -7.43 13.77 10.93
N GLN A 371 -6.97 12.52 10.86
CA GLN A 371 -7.85 11.40 10.46
C GLN A 371 -9.11 11.30 11.32
N ASN A 372 -8.95 11.34 12.65
CA ASN A 372 -10.07 11.31 13.59
C ASN A 372 -10.96 12.56 13.44
N TYR A 373 -10.36 13.70 13.13
CA TYR A 373 -11.08 14.94 12.91
C TYR A 373 -11.84 14.92 11.58
N LEU A 374 -11.28 14.34 10.52
CA LEU A 374 -11.94 14.13 9.23
C LEU A 374 -13.13 13.19 9.36
N GLU A 375 -13.06 12.17 10.23
CA GLU A 375 -14.22 11.35 10.58
C GLU A 375 -15.28 12.13 11.35
N TYR A 376 -14.85 12.93 12.33
CA TYR A 376 -15.78 13.79 13.06
C TYR A 376 -16.47 14.81 12.13
N LEU A 377 -15.72 15.44 11.22
CA LEU A 377 -16.27 16.35 10.22
C LEU A 377 -17.20 15.64 9.25
N ASN A 378 -16.85 14.41 8.85
CA ASN A 378 -17.71 13.57 8.02
C ASN A 378 -19.07 13.37 8.68
N LEU A 379 -19.11 13.09 9.98
CA LEU A 379 -20.37 12.94 10.73
C LEU A 379 -21.13 14.28 10.93
N LYS A 380 -20.40 15.40 10.96
CA LYS A 380 -20.98 16.73 11.22
C LYS A 380 -21.61 17.36 9.97
N PHE A 381 -21.04 17.14 8.79
CA PHE A 381 -21.49 17.79 7.55
C PHE A 381 -22.36 16.86 6.72
N GLU A 382 -23.64 17.23 6.55
CA GLU A 382 -24.64 16.42 5.84
C GLU A 382 -24.21 15.96 4.45
N PHE A 383 -23.48 16.79 3.70
CA PHE A 383 -22.96 16.43 2.37
C PHE A 383 -21.95 15.27 2.42
N TRP A 384 -20.98 15.34 3.35
CA TRP A 384 -19.98 14.29 3.51
C TRP A 384 -20.58 13.04 4.15
N THR A 385 -21.51 13.20 5.11
CA THR A 385 -22.33 12.10 5.64
C THR A 385 -23.09 11.41 4.50
N PHE A 386 -23.71 12.17 3.59
CA PHE A 386 -24.44 11.63 2.46
C PHE A 386 -23.51 10.83 1.54
N ILE A 387 -22.36 11.38 1.15
CA ILE A 387 -21.39 10.68 0.30
C ILE A 387 -20.85 9.42 0.99
N SER A 388 -20.45 9.50 2.26
CA SER A 388 -19.86 8.37 2.96
C SER A 388 -20.85 7.22 3.21
N ILE A 389 -22.14 7.53 3.40
CA ILE A 389 -23.19 6.51 3.54
C ILE A 389 -23.60 5.93 2.18
N ASN A 390 -23.80 6.76 1.16
CA ASN A 390 -24.30 6.29 -0.15
C ASN A 390 -23.20 5.73 -1.05
N PHE A 391 -21.97 6.26 -0.93
CA PHE A 391 -20.80 5.88 -1.73
C PHE A 391 -19.56 5.67 -0.85
N PRO A 392 -19.60 4.72 0.11
CA PRO A 392 -18.50 4.50 1.06
C PRO A 392 -17.18 4.18 0.37
N GLN A 393 -17.23 3.48 -0.76
CA GLN A 393 -16.04 3.11 -1.52
C GLN A 393 -15.39 4.30 -2.22
N LEU A 394 -16.19 5.22 -2.77
CA LEU A 394 -15.67 6.45 -3.38
C LEU A 394 -14.95 7.31 -2.33
N TYR A 395 -15.56 7.46 -1.15
CA TYR A 395 -14.97 8.20 -0.04
C TYR A 395 -13.61 7.64 0.38
N ARG A 396 -13.50 6.31 0.51
CA ARG A 396 -12.24 5.63 0.82
C ARG A 396 -11.21 5.82 -0.29
N ASN A 397 -11.60 5.70 -1.55
CA ASN A 397 -10.69 5.87 -2.69
C ASN A 397 -10.13 7.28 -2.79
N VAL A 398 -10.92 8.33 -2.50
CA VAL A 398 -10.41 9.72 -2.46
C VAL A 398 -9.32 9.87 -1.39
N ARG A 399 -9.51 9.29 -0.21
CA ARG A 399 -8.50 9.33 0.86
C ARG A 399 -7.24 8.55 0.51
N HIS A 400 -7.39 7.36 -0.07
CA HIS A 400 -6.23 6.58 -0.55
C HIS A 400 -5.51 7.28 -1.70
N LEU A 401 -6.23 7.98 -2.58
CA LEU A 401 -5.63 8.79 -3.63
C LEU A 401 -4.78 9.93 -3.06
N LEU A 402 -5.31 10.67 -2.07
CA LEU A 402 -4.54 11.74 -1.40
C LEU A 402 -3.28 11.20 -0.71
N ALA A 403 -3.38 10.04 -0.06
CA ALA A 403 -2.23 9.39 0.56
C ALA A 403 -1.24 8.88 -0.49
N PHE A 404 -1.71 8.28 -1.59
CA PHE A 404 -0.86 7.83 -2.68
C PHE A 404 -0.08 9.00 -3.32
N VAL A 405 -0.75 10.13 -3.60
CA VAL A 405 -0.08 11.35 -4.09
C VAL A 405 1.00 11.81 -3.09
N SER A 406 0.68 11.83 -1.80
CA SER A 406 1.67 12.14 -0.75
C SER A 406 2.84 11.16 -0.74
N CYS A 407 2.60 9.85 -0.92
CA CYS A 407 3.66 8.83 -1.04
C CYS A 407 4.57 9.14 -2.23
N VAL A 408 4.02 9.38 -3.42
CA VAL A 408 4.81 9.67 -4.63
C VAL A 408 5.72 10.88 -4.40
N PHE A 409 5.18 11.96 -3.84
CA PHE A 409 5.97 13.16 -3.54
C PHE A 409 7.10 12.89 -2.54
N LEU A 410 6.81 12.17 -1.45
CA LEU A 410 7.81 11.87 -0.44
C LEU A 410 8.88 10.90 -0.96
N TRP A 411 8.48 9.82 -1.61
CA TRP A 411 9.42 8.83 -2.15
C TRP A 411 10.32 9.48 -3.20
N ARG A 412 9.76 10.18 -4.18
CA ARG A 412 10.55 10.89 -5.20
C ARG A 412 11.48 11.92 -4.57
N GLY A 413 10.99 12.71 -3.61
CA GLY A 413 11.78 13.74 -2.95
C GLY A 413 12.99 13.15 -2.21
N ILE A 414 12.79 12.10 -1.40
CA ILE A 414 13.90 11.44 -0.70
C ILE A 414 14.84 10.75 -1.69
N TRP A 415 14.30 10.09 -2.72
CA TRP A 415 15.08 9.39 -3.73
C TRP A 415 16.02 10.33 -4.47
N LEU A 416 15.55 11.48 -4.95
CA LEU A 416 16.38 12.48 -5.62
C LEU A 416 17.46 13.08 -4.71
N LEU A 417 17.18 13.22 -3.41
CA LEU A 417 18.23 13.60 -2.45
C LEU A 417 19.30 12.51 -2.36
N TYR A 418 18.93 11.23 -2.35
CA TYR A 418 19.94 10.17 -2.37
C TYR A 418 20.73 10.16 -3.68
N ASP A 419 20.08 10.34 -4.83
CA ASP A 419 20.80 10.45 -6.11
C ASP A 419 21.78 11.64 -6.09
N SER A 420 21.45 12.74 -5.44
CA SER A 420 22.31 13.93 -5.41
C SER A 420 23.44 13.84 -4.37
N TYR A 421 23.19 13.26 -3.20
CA TYR A 421 24.12 13.27 -2.06
C TYR A 421 24.84 11.92 -1.83
N ILE A 422 24.24 10.78 -2.17
CA ILE A 422 24.85 9.44 -2.03
C ILE A 422 25.66 9.08 -3.27
N ALA A 423 25.30 9.56 -4.47
CA ALA A 423 26.12 9.35 -5.67
C ALA A 423 27.52 9.97 -5.60
N ILE A 424 27.83 10.73 -4.54
CA ILE A 424 29.17 11.22 -4.22
C ILE A 424 30.12 10.05 -3.87
N PHE A 425 29.61 8.94 -3.36
CA PHE A 425 30.41 7.71 -3.25
C PHE A 425 30.52 7.13 -4.65
N GLU A 426 31.71 7.25 -5.27
CA GLU A 426 32.02 6.66 -6.59
C GLU A 426 31.34 5.30 -6.73
N SER A 427 30.52 5.16 -7.78
CA SER A 427 29.43 4.20 -7.93
C SER A 427 29.88 2.73 -7.95
N GLU A 428 30.34 2.22 -6.82
CA GLU A 428 30.74 0.84 -6.65
C GLU A 428 29.55 -0.02 -6.23
N PHE A 429 29.38 -1.15 -6.92
CA PHE A 429 28.41 -2.18 -6.56
C PHE A 429 28.45 -2.55 -5.07
N LEU A 430 29.64 -2.56 -4.47
CA LEU A 430 29.85 -2.87 -3.06
C LEU A 430 29.25 -1.81 -2.13
N THR A 431 29.31 -0.53 -2.48
CA THR A 431 28.75 0.56 -1.68
C THR A 431 27.24 0.46 -1.61
N TYR A 432 26.57 0.30 -2.76
CA TYR A 432 25.12 0.11 -2.79
C TYR A 432 24.70 -1.17 -2.07
N LEU A 433 25.43 -2.28 -2.25
CA LEU A 433 25.14 -3.53 -1.54
C LEU A 433 25.29 -3.38 -0.02
N LEU A 434 26.31 -2.65 0.44
CA LEU A 434 26.53 -2.39 1.86
C LEU A 434 25.40 -1.54 2.44
N LEU A 435 25.04 -0.43 1.80
CA LEU A 435 23.97 0.46 2.24
C LEU A 435 22.61 -0.25 2.24
N TYR A 436 22.33 -1.05 1.21
CA TYR A 436 21.18 -1.94 1.13
C TYR A 436 21.07 -2.86 2.37
N LEU A 437 22.15 -3.55 2.73
CA LEU A 437 22.19 -4.45 3.88
C LEU A 437 22.12 -3.71 5.22
N VAL A 438 22.75 -2.54 5.33
CA VAL A 438 22.72 -1.71 6.55
C VAL A 438 21.32 -1.15 6.79
N ALA A 439 20.65 -0.63 5.75
CA ALA A 439 19.28 -0.15 5.83
C ALA A 439 18.32 -1.28 6.23
N PHE A 440 18.48 -2.47 5.64
CA PHE A 440 17.71 -3.65 6.04
C PHE A 440 17.95 -4.04 7.50
N LEU A 441 19.22 -4.08 7.94
CA LEU A 441 19.57 -4.43 9.31
C LEU A 441 18.93 -3.46 10.30
N PHE A 442 18.96 -2.15 10.02
CA PHE A 442 18.30 -1.14 10.82
C PHE A 442 16.80 -1.41 10.97
N LEU A 443 16.09 -1.62 9.85
CA LEU A 443 14.66 -1.95 9.86
C LEU A 443 14.38 -3.27 10.58
N ALA A 444 15.24 -4.27 10.41
CA ALA A 444 15.12 -5.56 11.06
C ALA A 444 15.30 -5.47 12.58
N LEU A 445 16.21 -4.62 13.06
CA LEU A 445 16.43 -4.34 14.48
C LEU A 445 15.24 -3.64 15.12
N ILE A 446 14.63 -2.68 14.41
CA ILE A 446 13.45 -1.96 14.89
C ILE A 446 12.21 -2.86 14.86
N GLN A 447 12.19 -3.89 14.00
CA GLN A 447 11.07 -4.80 13.73
C GLN A 447 10.04 -4.24 12.74
N THR A 448 10.50 -3.49 11.74
CA THR A 448 9.73 -2.97 10.59
C THR A 448 10.21 -3.52 9.25
N SER A 449 11.04 -4.58 9.22
CA SER A 449 11.65 -5.03 7.97
C SER A 449 10.63 -5.44 6.92
N SER A 450 9.46 -5.92 7.31
CA SER A 450 8.35 -6.28 6.42
C SER A 450 7.72 -5.09 5.70
N SER A 451 7.97 -3.86 6.14
CA SER A 451 7.46 -2.65 5.48
C SER A 451 8.11 -2.42 4.12
N VAL A 452 9.25 -3.05 3.85
CA VAL A 452 9.92 -2.97 2.54
C VAL A 452 9.22 -3.79 1.47
N ASN A 453 8.39 -4.78 1.82
CA ASN A 453 7.84 -5.77 0.87
C ASN A 453 6.62 -5.26 0.08
N GLY A 454 6.57 -3.96 -0.21
CA GLY A 454 5.43 -3.34 -0.88
C GLY A 454 4.14 -3.39 -0.05
N PRO A 455 3.02 -2.91 -0.61
CA PRO A 455 1.72 -2.95 0.04
C PRO A 455 1.21 -4.39 0.11
N LEU A 456 1.63 -5.08 1.16
CA LEU A 456 1.08 -6.36 1.56
C LEU A 456 -0.32 -6.14 2.14
N SER A 457 -1.27 -6.79 1.49
CA SER A 457 -2.68 -6.85 1.85
C SER A 457 -2.88 -7.29 3.32
N ASN A 458 -3.88 -6.66 3.94
CA ASN A 458 -4.51 -7.03 5.21
C ASN A 458 -3.74 -6.73 6.51
N MET A 459 -3.46 -5.45 6.77
CA MET A 459 -3.69 -4.98 8.14
C MET A 459 -5.20 -4.92 8.36
N GLU A 460 -5.77 -5.98 8.94
CA GLU A 460 -7.16 -5.96 9.39
C GLU A 460 -7.34 -4.85 10.40
N ASP A 461 -8.03 -3.79 10.01
CA ASP A 461 -8.63 -2.91 10.99
C ASP A 461 -9.81 -3.66 11.62
N GLU A 462 -9.65 -4.05 12.89
CA GLU A 462 -10.68 -4.68 13.72
C GLU A 462 -11.99 -3.87 13.73
N ASN A 463 -11.94 -2.57 13.42
CA ASN A 463 -13.12 -1.71 13.43
C ASN A 463 -13.75 -1.52 12.04
N HIS A 464 -13.23 -2.15 10.97
CA HIS A 464 -13.64 -1.95 9.58
C HIS A 464 -13.55 -0.48 9.08
N PHE A 465 -12.94 0.40 9.86
CA PHE A 465 -12.43 1.71 9.51
C PHE A 465 -11.02 1.58 8.91
N PHE A 466 -10.95 0.96 7.75
CA PHE A 466 -9.81 1.12 6.85
C PHE A 466 -9.76 2.54 6.20
N PRO A 467 -10.04 3.64 6.93
CA PRO A 467 -9.38 4.89 6.58
C PRO A 467 -8.55 5.51 7.71
N LEU A 468 -8.34 4.82 8.83
CA LEU A 468 -7.36 5.24 9.84
C LEU A 468 -6.03 4.54 9.54
N TYR A 469 -5.04 5.28 9.02
CA TYR A 469 -3.70 4.71 8.89
C TYR A 469 -3.18 4.37 10.29
N PRO A 470 -2.83 3.10 10.56
CA PRO A 470 -2.47 2.70 11.90
C PRO A 470 -1.18 3.40 12.36
N ASN A 471 -1.33 4.49 13.11
CA ASN A 471 -0.32 4.96 14.06
C ASN A 471 -0.32 4.02 15.27
N CYS A 472 -0.06 2.75 15.02
CA CYS A 472 0.00 1.76 16.08
C CYS A 472 1.29 0.95 16.06
N TYR A 473 2.22 1.18 15.13
CA TYR A 473 3.48 0.47 15.07
C TYR A 473 4.23 0.54 16.42
N VAL A 474 4.54 1.75 16.90
CA VAL A 474 5.29 1.92 18.16
C VAL A 474 4.47 1.37 19.32
N SER A 475 3.15 1.61 19.32
CA SER A 475 2.27 1.08 20.37
C SER A 475 2.20 -0.45 20.40
N THR A 476 2.24 -1.10 19.23
CA THR A 476 2.17 -2.56 19.06
C THR A 476 3.50 -3.19 19.47
N VAL A 477 4.62 -2.59 19.08
CA VAL A 477 5.96 -2.98 19.55
C VAL A 477 6.01 -2.90 21.07
N VAL A 478 5.63 -1.76 21.67
CA VAL A 478 5.64 -1.56 23.12
C VAL A 478 4.73 -2.56 23.84
N GLN A 479 3.52 -2.81 23.33
CA GLN A 479 2.59 -3.80 23.89
C GLN A 479 3.20 -5.21 23.86
N ASN A 480 3.74 -5.65 22.72
CA ASN A 480 4.35 -6.98 22.58
C ASN A 480 5.60 -7.18 23.46
N PHE A 481 6.44 -6.14 23.58
CA PHE A 481 7.59 -6.18 24.50
C PHE A 481 7.16 -6.23 25.97
N SER A 482 6.08 -5.54 26.34
CA SER A 482 5.53 -5.59 27.69
C SER A 482 4.95 -6.97 28.04
N HIS A 483 4.25 -7.61 27.08
CA HIS A 483 3.68 -8.94 27.28
C HIS A 483 4.77 -10.01 27.46
N LYS A 484 5.87 -9.93 26.71
CA LYS A 484 7.03 -10.84 26.88
C LYS A 484 7.75 -10.69 28.22
N LYS A 485 7.68 -9.52 28.87
CA LYS A 485 8.27 -9.31 30.20
C LYS A 485 7.41 -9.87 31.34
N CYS A 486 6.11 -10.09 31.14
CA CYS A 486 5.24 -10.69 32.16
C CYS A 486 5.25 -12.23 32.17
N PHE A 487 5.92 -12.86 31.20
CA PHE A 487 6.02 -14.33 31.08
C PHE A 487 7.42 -14.89 31.42
N ASN A 488 8.33 -14.04 31.93
CA ASN A 488 9.55 -14.43 32.63
C ASN A 488 9.43 -14.01 34.09
#